data_AF-A0A1F4DQ12-F1
#
_entry.id   AF-A0A1F4DQ12-F1
#
_cell.length_a   1.000
_cell.length_b   1.000
_cell.length_c   1.000
_cell.angle_alpha   90.00
_cell.angle_beta   90.00
_cell.angle_gamma   90.00
#
_symmetry.space_group_name_H-M   'P 1'
#
loop_
_entity.id
_entity.type
_entity.pdbx_description
1 polymer ?
#
loop_
_entity_poly.entity_id
_entity_poly.type
_entity_poly.pdbx_seq_one_letter_code
_entity_poly.pdbx_strand_id
1 'polypeptide(L)' 'MTVITEVFKTAAVIRAKMLGMPEHPTVIVEHPMASKTEAEVLAMAEQYVALVASGLVLKP' A
#
# COMPACT_ATOMS: atom_id res chain seq x y z
N MET A 1 -4.78 -9.87 19.74
CA MET A 1 -5.52 -8.73 19.18
C MET A 1 -4.53 -7.87 18.42
N THR A 2 -4.65 -7.80 17.11
CA THR A 2 -3.81 -6.92 16.28
C THR A 2 -4.76 -6.12 15.41
N VAL A 3 -5.15 -4.95 15.92
CA VAL A 3 -6.00 -3.99 15.21
C VAL A 3 -5.15 -2.76 15.00
N ILE A 4 -4.48 -2.67 13.85
CA ILE A 4 -4.09 -1.36 13.34
C ILE A 4 -4.09 -1.41 11.80
N THR A 5 -5.11 -0.83 11.20
CA THR A 5 -5.19 -0.62 9.75
C THR A 5 -5.49 0.86 9.45
N GLU A 6 -6.52 1.44 10.05
CA GLU A 6 -6.96 2.81 9.70
C GLU A 6 -6.03 3.95 10.15
N VAL A 7 -5.44 3.85 11.35
CA VAL A 7 -4.52 4.88 11.86
C VAL A 7 -3.22 4.89 11.06
N PHE A 8 -2.70 3.72 10.65
CA PHE A 8 -1.51 3.64 9.80
C PHE A 8 -1.77 4.13 8.38
N LYS A 9 -2.97 3.87 7.82
CA LYS A 9 -3.41 4.47 6.55
C LYS A 9 -3.35 5.99 6.61
N THR A 10 -3.92 6.56 7.67
CA THR A 10 -3.96 8.02 7.86
C THR A 10 -2.56 8.61 8.03
N ALA A 11 -1.70 7.96 8.83
CA ALA A 11 -0.31 8.39 9.01
C ALA A 11 0.50 8.33 7.71
N ALA A 12 0.32 7.30 6.89
CA ALA A 12 0.98 7.17 5.59
C ALA A 12 0.58 8.31 4.64
N VAL A 13 -0.71 8.65 4.56
CA VAL A 13 -1.23 9.77 3.76
C VAL A 13 -0.69 11.11 4.27
N ILE A 14 -0.68 11.34 5.58
CA ILE A 14 -0.13 12.58 6.17
C ILE A 14 1.37 12.69 5.86
N ARG A 15 2.13 11.61 6.00
CA ARG A 15 3.56 11.58 5.68
C ARG A 15 3.81 11.91 4.20
N ALA A 16 3.05 11.31 3.29
CA ALA A 16 3.15 11.59 1.86
C ALA A 16 2.91 13.08 1.56
N LYS A 17 1.90 13.69 2.19
CA LYS A 17 1.64 15.14 2.10
C LYS A 17 2.79 15.99 2.67
N MET A 18 3.30 15.65 3.84
CA MET A 18 4.41 16.39 4.48
C MET A 18 5.70 16.34 3.65
N LEU A 19 5.91 15.28 2.88
CA LEU A 19 7.06 15.13 1.98
C LEU A 19 6.84 15.80 0.61
N GLY A 20 5.72 16.50 0.41
CA GLY A 20 5.39 17.12 -0.88
C GLY A 20 5.01 16.11 -1.96
N MET A 21 4.65 14.88 -1.59
CA MET A 21 4.28 13.79 -2.49
C MET A 21 2.86 13.29 -2.21
N PRO A 22 1.82 14.14 -2.31
CA PRO A 22 0.46 13.77 -1.93
C PRO A 22 -0.12 12.61 -2.75
N GLU A 23 0.40 12.38 -3.95
CA GLU A 23 0.00 11.29 -4.86
C GLU A 23 0.93 10.07 -4.80
N HIS A 24 1.85 10.02 -3.82
CA HIS A 24 2.79 8.91 -3.72
C HIS A 24 2.04 7.58 -3.55
N PRO A 25 2.31 6.56 -4.39
CA PRO A 25 1.63 5.28 -4.32
C PRO A 25 1.86 4.66 -2.93
N THR A 26 0.77 4.34 -2.25
CA THR A 26 0.78 3.73 -0.92
C THR A 26 0.06 2.39 -0.98
N VAL A 27 0.70 1.36 -0.47
CA VAL A 27 0.17 -0.01 -0.42
C VAL A 27 -0.14 -0.37 1.02
N ILE A 28 -1.35 -0.88 1.27
CA ILE A 28 -1.78 -1.31 2.60
C ILE A 28 -2.04 -2.81 2.55
N VAL A 29 -1.24 -3.57 3.29
CA VAL A 29 -1.36 -5.02 3.39
C VAL A 29 -2.22 -5.38 4.60
N GLU A 30 -3.41 -5.92 4.35
CA GLU A 30 -4.32 -6.35 5.40
C GLU A 30 -3.83 -7.61 6.11
N HIS A 31 -3.95 -7.62 7.43
CA HIS A 31 -3.56 -8.73 8.29
C HIS A 31 -4.78 -9.55 8.75
N PRO A 32 -4.61 -10.85 9.06
CA PRO A 32 -3.36 -11.59 9.04
C PRO A 32 -3.04 -12.17 7.65
N MET A 33 -1.79 -12.00 7.21
CA MET A 33 -1.28 -12.65 5.98
C MET A 33 -1.31 -14.18 6.08
N ALA A 34 -1.21 -14.72 7.30
CA ALA A 34 -1.27 -16.16 7.57
C ALA A 34 -2.63 -16.80 7.20
N SER A 35 -3.69 -16.02 7.04
CA SER A 35 -5.01 -16.52 6.61
C SER A 35 -5.19 -16.52 5.09
N LYS A 36 -4.18 -16.08 4.32
CA LYS A 36 -4.22 -16.06 2.86
C LYS A 36 -3.44 -17.25 2.30
N THR A 37 -3.93 -17.79 1.20
CA THR A 37 -3.22 -18.78 0.39
C THR A 37 -2.07 -18.12 -0.38
N GLU A 38 -1.10 -18.93 -0.82
CA GLU A 38 0.01 -18.45 -1.65
C GLU A 38 -0.48 -17.73 -2.92
N ALA A 39 -1.51 -18.25 -3.57
CA ALA A 39 -2.11 -17.64 -4.76
C ALA A 39 -2.69 -16.25 -4.47
N GLU A 40 -3.37 -16.07 -3.33
CA GLU A 40 -3.92 -14.76 -2.93
C GLU A 40 -2.82 -13.75 -2.60
N VAL A 41 -1.70 -14.22 -2.03
CA VAL A 41 -0.52 -13.37 -1.76
C VAL A 41 0.17 -12.96 -3.06
N LEU A 42 0.32 -13.87 -4.03
CA LEU A 42 0.90 -13.58 -5.34
C LEU A 42 0.04 -12.57 -6.12
N ALA A 43 -1.27 -12.79 -6.18
CA ALA A 43 -2.20 -11.87 -6.84
C ALA A 43 -2.16 -10.46 -6.21
N MET A 44 -2.09 -10.39 -4.87
CA MET A 44 -1.93 -9.13 -4.14
C MET A 44 -0.60 -8.45 -4.49
N ALA A 45 0.50 -9.19 -4.55
CA ALA A 45 1.81 -8.66 -4.90
C ALA A 45 1.82 -8.08 -6.33
N GLU A 46 1.27 -8.79 -7.31
CA GLU A 46 1.17 -8.32 -8.70
C GLU A 46 0.37 -7.02 -8.81
N GLN A 47 -0.78 -6.93 -8.11
CA GLN A 47 -1.60 -5.72 -8.08
C GLN A 47 -0.84 -4.52 -7.50
N TYR A 48 -0.08 -4.73 -6.43
CA TYR A 48 0.70 -3.67 -5.80
C TYR A 48 1.92 -3.25 -6.61
N VAL A 49 2.58 -4.18 -7.30
CA VAL A 49 3.66 -3.84 -8.25
C VAL A 49 3.11 -2.94 -9.35
N ALA A 50 1.95 -3.26 -9.92
CA ALA A 50 1.32 -2.43 -10.95
C ALA A 50 0.95 -1.03 -10.43
N LEU A 51 0.42 -0.92 -9.21
CA LEU A 51 0.08 0.36 -8.57
C LEU A 51 1.32 1.23 -8.32
N VAL A 52 2.42 0.64 -7.85
CA VAL A 52 3.67 1.36 -7.61
C VAL A 52 4.29 1.78 -8.94
N ALA A 53 4.31 0.89 -9.94
CA ALA A 53 4.82 1.19 -11.27
C ALA A 53 4.07 2.36 -11.92
N SER A 54 2.74 2.41 -11.84
CA SER A 54 1.97 3.52 -12.40
C SER A 54 2.28 4.86 -11.73
N GLY A 55 2.47 4.87 -10.41
CA GLY A 55 2.87 6.06 -9.67
C GLY A 55 4.34 6.49 -9.89
N LEU A 56 5.21 5.59 -10.38
CA LEU A 56 6.59 5.90 -10.75
C LEU A 56 6.75 6.38 -12.20
N VAL A 57 5.89 5.90 -13.11
CA VAL A 57 5.91 6.24 -14.54
C VAL A 57 5.17 7.56 -14.81
N LEU A 58 4.23 7.95 -13.95
CA LEU A 58 3.60 9.28 -13.95
C LEU A 58 4.54 10.31 -13.32
N LYS A 59 5.59 10.70 -14.06
CA LYS A 59 6.36 11.91 -13.79
C LYS A 59 6.46 12.72 -15.09
N PRO A 60 5.99 13.98 -15.14
CA PRO A 60 6.52 14.95 -16.09
C PRO A 60 7.99 15.26 -15.78
#